data_AF-A0AAN1A713-F1
#
_entry.id   AF-A0AAN1A713-F1
#
_cell.length_a   1.000
_cell.length_b   1.000
_cell.length_c   1.000
_cell.angle_alpha   90.00
_cell.angle_beta   90.00
_cell.angle_gamma   90.00
#
_symmetry.space_group_name_H-M   'P 1'
#
loop_
_entity.id
_entity.type
_entity.pdbx_description
1 polymer ?
#
loop_
_entity_poly.entity_id
_entity_poly.type
_entity_poly.pdbx_seq_one_letter_code
_entity_poly.pdbx_strand_id
1 'polypeptide(L)'
;MIWLGLATLIVVFVVGFRVLTSDSRRAIRRLSERLGITPVPLESMIDQLGKTAGNEYLRYLERPNEAHLQNAAQVLLIWQVAIVDGSEQNLHYWYRLMKKSRLAAPITEAQIRLAQGFLRELEPEVSDLHALQERYNALFLPEDGVHWLH
;
A
#
# COMPACT_ATOMS: atom_id res chain seq x y z
N MET A 1 -13.20 -45.26 10.10
CA MET A 1 -12.40 -44.40 11.01
C MET A 1 -11.59 -43.35 10.24
N ILE A 2 -10.89 -43.70 9.15
CA ILE A 2 -10.09 -42.76 8.33
C ILE A 2 -10.93 -41.62 7.70
N TRP A 3 -12.14 -41.91 7.22
CA TRP A 3 -13.03 -40.92 6.58
C TRP A 3 -13.45 -39.75 7.49
N LEU A 4 -13.67 -40.01 8.78
CA LEU A 4 -14.01 -38.96 9.76
C LEU A 4 -12.82 -38.04 10.07
N GLY A 5 -11.60 -38.62 10.13
CA GLY A 5 -10.36 -37.84 10.27
C GLY A 5 -10.12 -36.92 9.07
N LEU A 6 -10.32 -37.44 7.85
CA LEU A 6 -10.16 -36.68 6.62
C LEU A 6 -11.19 -35.55 6.49
N ALA A 7 -12.46 -35.82 6.82
CA ALA A 7 -13.51 -34.81 6.80
C ALA A 7 -13.21 -33.66 7.78
N THR A 8 -12.74 -33.99 8.98
CA THR A 8 -12.36 -32.98 9.99
C THR A 8 -11.19 -32.12 9.52
N LEU A 9 -10.18 -32.72 8.89
CA LEU A 9 -9.03 -32.01 8.34
C LEU A 9 -9.44 -31.01 7.25
N ILE A 10 -10.32 -31.42 6.33
CA ILE A 10 -10.84 -30.55 5.26
C ILE A 10 -11.59 -29.37 5.85
N VAL A 11 -12.46 -29.60 6.84
CA VAL A 11 -13.23 -28.52 7.48
C VAL A 11 -12.31 -27.52 8.16
N VAL A 12 -11.32 -27.97 8.93
CA VAL A 12 -10.34 -27.08 9.58
C VAL A 12 -9.54 -26.31 8.54
N PHE A 13 -9.12 -26.96 7.46
CA PHE A 13 -8.38 -26.30 6.37
C PHE A 13 -9.22 -25.21 5.68
N VAL A 14 -10.48 -25.51 5.34
CA VAL A 14 -11.40 -24.54 4.71
C VAL A 14 -11.69 -23.37 5.63
N VAL A 15 -11.95 -23.63 6.92
CA VAL A 15 -12.21 -22.57 7.91
C VAL A 15 -10.97 -21.71 8.13
N GLY A 16 -9.79 -22.33 8.32
CA GLY A 16 -8.53 -21.61 8.49
C GLY A 16 -8.18 -20.76 7.27
N PHE A 17 -8.27 -21.33 6.07
CA PHE A 17 -8.04 -20.62 4.82
C PHE A 17 -9.04 -19.46 4.62
N ARG A 18 -10.30 -19.66 4.99
CA ARG A 18 -11.32 -18.63 4.87
C ARG A 18 -11.10 -17.47 5.84
N VAL A 19 -10.70 -17.75 7.08
CA VAL A 19 -10.40 -16.70 8.07
C VAL A 19 -9.20 -15.87 7.59
N LEU A 20 -8.09 -16.52 7.26
CA LEU A 20 -6.87 -15.86 6.76
C LEU A 20 -7.14 -14.98 5.52
N THR A 21 -7.91 -15.50 4.55
CA THR A 21 -8.21 -14.74 3.33
C THR A 21 -9.33 -13.72 3.48
N SER A 22 -10.10 -13.74 4.57
CA SER A 22 -11.19 -12.79 4.80
C SER A 22 -10.70 -11.46 5.33
N ASP A 23 -9.71 -11.49 6.24
CA ASP A 23 -9.13 -10.28 6.82
C ASP A 23 -8.28 -9.53 5.80
N SER A 24 -7.43 -10.24 5.04
CA SER A 24 -6.65 -9.66 3.95
C SER A 24 -7.54 -9.04 2.86
N ARG A 25 -8.62 -9.72 2.45
CA ARG A 25 -9.58 -9.15 1.48
C ARG A 25 -10.28 -7.92 2.03
N ARG A 26 -10.65 -7.92 3.31
CA ARG A 26 -11.26 -6.75 3.96
C ARG A 26 -10.27 -5.60 4.04
N ALA A 27 -9.00 -5.87 4.32
CA ALA A 27 -7.93 -4.88 4.40
C ALA A 27 -7.68 -4.21 3.03
N ILE A 28 -7.53 -5.01 1.97
CA ILE A 28 -7.42 -4.53 0.58
C ILE A 28 -8.64 -3.66 0.23
N ARG A 29 -9.85 -4.19 0.48
CA ARG A 29 -11.09 -3.51 0.17
C ARG A 29 -11.23 -2.18 0.90
N ARG A 30 -10.84 -2.12 2.18
CA ARG A 30 -10.87 -0.90 2.98
C ARG A 30 -10.00 0.20 2.37
N LEU A 31 -8.78 -0.11 1.96
CA LEU A 31 -7.88 0.88 1.36
C LEU A 31 -8.32 1.26 -0.06
N SER A 32 -8.74 0.30 -0.89
CA SER A 32 -9.23 0.60 -2.24
C SER A 32 -10.50 1.46 -2.22
N GLU A 33 -11.46 1.15 -1.34
CA GLU A 33 -12.66 1.95 -1.12
C GLU A 33 -12.31 3.35 -0.60
N ARG A 34 -11.35 3.46 0.33
CA ARG A 34 -10.89 4.76 0.85
C ARG A 34 -10.28 5.63 -0.25
N LEU A 35 -9.49 5.04 -1.14
CA LEU A 35 -8.88 5.72 -2.29
C LEU A 35 -9.87 5.95 -3.45
N GLY A 36 -11.00 5.26 -3.46
CA GLY A 36 -11.98 5.31 -4.54
C GLY A 36 -11.51 4.63 -5.82
N ILE A 37 -10.74 3.54 -5.70
CA ILE A 37 -10.20 2.74 -6.81
C ILE A 37 -10.68 1.29 -6.74
N THR A 38 -10.51 0.53 -7.82
CA THR A 38 -10.69 -0.92 -7.77
C THR A 38 -9.60 -1.57 -6.92
N PRO A 39 -9.79 -2.81 -6.41
CA PRO A 39 -8.75 -3.54 -5.67
C PRO A 39 -7.50 -3.85 -6.49
N VAL A 40 -7.60 -3.82 -7.82
CA VAL A 40 -6.57 -4.33 -8.75
C VAL A 40 -5.17 -3.75 -8.48
N PRO A 41 -4.96 -2.41 -8.31
CA PRO A 41 -3.61 -1.90 -8.05
C PRO A 41 -2.99 -2.42 -6.76
N LEU A 42 -3.78 -2.65 -5.70
CA LEU A 42 -3.28 -3.25 -4.47
C LEU A 42 -2.93 -4.72 -4.69
N GLU A 43 -3.81 -5.47 -5.34
CA GLU A 43 -3.60 -6.89 -5.63
C GLU A 43 -2.35 -7.09 -6.50
N SER A 44 -2.18 -6.28 -7.54
CA SER A 44 -0.99 -6.28 -8.40
C SER A 44 0.28 -5.92 -7.66
N MET A 45 0.23 -4.90 -6.78
CA MET A 45 1.38 -4.58 -5.94
C MET A 45 1.74 -5.77 -5.06
N ILE A 46 0.79 -6.30 -4.29
CA ILE A 46 1.00 -7.41 -3.35
C ILE A 46 1.56 -8.65 -4.06
N ASP A 47 1.09 -8.94 -5.27
CA ASP A 47 1.60 -10.03 -6.10
C ASP A 47 3.06 -9.79 -6.51
N GLN A 48 3.40 -8.57 -6.93
CA GLN A 48 4.77 -8.18 -7.29
C GLN A 48 5.73 -8.13 -6.10
N LEU A 49 5.25 -7.81 -4.89
CA LEU A 49 6.09 -7.83 -3.68
C LEU A 49 6.64 -9.23 -3.35
N GLY A 50 6.06 -10.28 -3.95
CA GLY A 50 6.38 -11.66 -3.63
C GLY A 50 5.73 -12.15 -2.34
N LYS A 51 5.89 -13.44 -2.06
CA LYS A 51 5.09 -14.14 -1.03
C LYS A 51 5.37 -13.60 0.38
N THR A 52 6.61 -13.28 0.69
CA THR A 52 7.00 -12.90 2.07
C THR A 52 6.62 -11.44 2.32
N ALA A 53 7.11 -10.52 1.49
CA ALA A 53 6.85 -9.10 1.66
C ALA A 53 5.36 -8.74 1.41
N GLY A 54 4.69 -9.41 0.47
CA GLY A 54 3.25 -9.24 0.24
C GLY A 54 2.42 -9.63 1.47
N ASN A 55 2.76 -10.72 2.15
CA ASN A 55 2.10 -11.12 3.40
C ASN A 55 2.38 -10.14 4.56
N GLU A 56 3.60 -9.59 4.63
CA GLU A 56 3.93 -8.55 5.62
C GLU A 56 3.13 -7.26 5.36
N TYR A 57 3.00 -6.84 4.10
CA TYR A 57 2.18 -5.69 3.72
C TYR A 57 0.72 -5.90 4.08
N LEU A 58 0.17 -7.09 3.79
CA LEU A 58 -1.21 -7.45 4.17
C LEU A 58 -1.42 -7.38 5.69
N ARG A 59 -0.53 -7.97 6.49
CA ARG A 59 -0.59 -7.90 7.96
C ARG A 59 -0.44 -6.46 8.47
N TYR A 60 0.37 -5.64 7.80
CA TYR A 60 0.50 -4.22 8.12
C TYR A 60 -0.81 -3.48 7.85
N LEU A 61 -1.44 -3.77 6.70
CA LEU A 61 -2.71 -3.18 6.28
C LEU A 61 -3.91 -3.70 7.09
N GLU A 62 -3.85 -4.88 7.69
CA GLU A 62 -4.93 -5.40 8.55
C GLU A 62 -5.05 -4.62 9.87
N ARG A 63 -4.00 -3.89 10.29
CA ARG A 63 -4.04 -3.11 11.52
C ARG A 63 -5.09 -1.99 11.41
N PRO A 64 -6.01 -1.86 12.39
CA PRO A 64 -7.13 -0.93 12.32
C PRO A 64 -6.76 0.53 12.64
N ASN A 65 -5.52 0.95 12.38
CA ASN A 65 -5.00 2.28 12.71
C ASN A 65 -4.92 3.15 11.44
N GLU A 66 -5.42 4.39 11.51
CA GLU A 66 -5.39 5.36 10.40
C GLU A 66 -3.95 5.64 9.93
N ALA A 67 -2.99 5.71 10.84
CA ALA A 67 -1.58 5.93 10.47
C ALA A 67 -1.02 4.77 9.62
N HIS A 68 -1.43 3.53 9.91
CA HIS A 68 -1.03 2.36 9.12
C HIS A 68 -1.72 2.38 7.74
N LEU A 69 -2.99 2.78 7.69
CA LEU A 69 -3.72 2.92 6.43
C LEU A 69 -3.06 3.98 5.53
N GLN A 70 -2.70 5.13 6.09
CA GLN A 70 -2.00 6.18 5.38
C GLN A 70 -0.61 5.72 4.91
N ASN A 71 0.19 5.10 5.77
CA ASN A 71 1.50 4.58 5.38
C ASN A 71 1.40 3.52 4.28
N ALA A 72 0.42 2.62 4.36
CA ALA A 72 0.18 1.61 3.32
C ALA A 72 -0.24 2.24 1.99
N ALA A 73 -1.02 3.33 2.03
CA ALA A 73 -1.37 4.11 0.84
C ALA A 73 -0.16 4.84 0.23
N GLN A 74 0.76 5.32 1.07
CA GLN A 74 2.00 5.95 0.61
C GLN A 74 2.95 4.93 -0.04
N VAL A 75 3.05 3.70 0.51
CA VAL A 75 3.78 2.61 -0.14
C VAL A 75 3.18 2.27 -1.50
N LEU A 76 1.86 2.24 -1.62
CA LEU A 76 1.16 2.03 -2.89
C LEU A 76 1.48 3.12 -3.91
N LEU A 77 1.46 4.39 -3.49
CA LEU A 77 1.85 5.53 -4.33
C LEU A 77 3.31 5.39 -4.81
N ILE A 78 4.22 5.08 -3.89
CA ILE A 78 5.65 4.89 -4.19
C ILE A 78 5.82 3.76 -5.21
N TRP A 79 5.20 2.60 -5.00
CA TRP A 79 5.25 1.50 -5.95
C TRP A 79 4.69 1.90 -7.33
N GLN A 80 3.55 2.58 -7.37
CA GLN A 80 2.94 3.02 -8.63
C GLN A 80 3.84 3.91 -9.46
N VAL A 81 4.59 4.80 -8.83
CA VAL A 81 5.41 5.77 -9.56
C VAL A 81 6.83 5.27 -9.76
N ALA A 82 7.42 4.56 -8.79
CA ALA A 82 8.77 4.03 -8.91
C ALA A 82 8.85 2.78 -9.81
N ILE A 83 7.82 1.94 -9.82
CA ILE A 83 7.86 0.62 -10.48
C ILE A 83 6.94 0.56 -11.71
N VAL A 84 5.73 1.11 -11.62
CA VAL A 84 4.71 0.92 -12.68
C VAL A 84 4.81 2.01 -13.76
N ASP A 85 4.73 3.28 -13.38
CA ASP A 85 4.78 4.41 -14.31
C ASP A 85 5.31 5.68 -13.61
N GLY A 86 6.55 6.06 -13.94
CA GLY A 86 7.24 7.23 -13.40
C GLY A 86 6.83 8.58 -14.02
N SER A 87 5.83 8.60 -14.91
CA SER A 87 5.37 9.83 -15.54
C SER A 87 4.78 10.82 -14.53
N GLU A 88 4.96 12.12 -14.79
CA GLU A 88 4.33 13.17 -13.98
C GLU A 88 2.81 13.07 -14.01
N GLN A 89 2.23 12.68 -15.14
CA GLN A 89 0.79 12.49 -15.27
C GLN A 89 0.27 11.43 -14.28
N ASN A 90 0.97 10.30 -14.15
CA ASN A 90 0.62 9.27 -13.17
C ASN A 90 0.76 9.78 -11.73
N LEU A 91 1.85 10.49 -11.44
CA LEU A 91 2.09 11.10 -10.14
C LEU A 91 0.97 12.09 -9.74
N HIS A 92 0.56 12.98 -10.65
CA HIS A 92 -0.57 13.90 -10.45
C HIS A 92 -1.91 13.16 -10.28
N TYR A 93 -2.13 12.09 -11.03
CA TYR A 93 -3.32 11.25 -10.89
C TYR A 93 -3.41 10.64 -9.49
N TRP A 94 -2.35 9.97 -9.03
CA TRP A 94 -2.34 9.35 -7.71
C TRP A 94 -2.38 10.38 -6.59
N TYR A 95 -1.70 11.52 -6.72
CA TYR A 95 -1.83 12.60 -5.73
C TYR A 95 -3.29 13.06 -5.59
N ARG A 96 -4.05 13.21 -6.69
CA ARG A 96 -5.47 13.59 -6.60
C ARG A 96 -6.31 12.55 -5.84
N LEU A 97 -6.04 11.26 -6.04
CA LEU A 97 -6.70 10.18 -5.27
C LEU A 97 -6.36 10.29 -3.77
N MET A 98 -5.09 10.47 -3.45
CA MET A 98 -4.61 10.65 -2.07
C MET A 98 -5.24 11.88 -1.41
N LYS A 99 -5.33 12.99 -2.13
CA LYS A 99 -5.93 14.24 -1.64
C LYS A 99 -7.43 14.07 -1.36
N LYS A 100 -8.17 13.49 -2.31
CA LYS A 100 -9.61 13.24 -2.18
C LYS A 100 -9.95 12.33 -1.00
N SER A 101 -9.08 11.35 -0.73
CA SER A 101 -9.24 10.38 0.36
C SER A 101 -8.68 10.85 1.71
N ARG A 102 -8.15 12.08 1.79
CA ARG A 102 -7.47 12.64 2.97
C ARG A 102 -6.26 11.80 3.43
N LEU A 103 -5.58 11.16 2.49
CA LEU A 103 -4.36 10.37 2.72
C LEU A 103 -3.11 11.06 2.16
N ALA A 104 -3.28 12.17 1.42
CA ALA A 104 -2.16 13.00 0.96
C ALA A 104 -1.41 13.59 2.17
N ALA A 105 -0.12 13.34 2.20
CA ALA A 105 0.80 13.78 3.23
C ALA A 105 2.22 13.76 2.65
N PRO A 106 3.17 14.51 3.26
CA PRO A 106 4.56 14.47 2.82
C PRO A 106 5.08 13.03 2.84
N ILE A 107 5.79 12.64 1.79
CA ILE A 107 6.56 11.41 1.81
C ILE A 107 7.75 11.66 2.73
N THR A 108 7.74 10.97 3.86
CA THR A 108 8.80 11.10 4.87
C THR A 108 9.89 10.05 4.64
N GLU A 109 11.06 10.32 5.20
CA GLU A 109 12.18 9.38 5.22
C GLU A 109 11.79 8.02 5.87
N ALA A 110 10.91 8.04 6.87
CA ALA A 110 10.38 6.82 7.47
C ALA A 110 9.50 6.01 6.50
N GLN A 111 8.76 6.68 5.62
CA GLN A 111 7.95 6.03 4.59
C GLN A 111 8.81 5.49 3.45
N ILE A 112 9.92 6.15 3.09
CA ILE A 112 10.90 5.61 2.15
C ILE A 112 11.49 4.30 2.69
N ARG A 113 11.93 4.28 3.96
CA ARG A 113 12.41 3.02 4.57
C ARG A 113 11.34 1.95 4.66
N LEU A 114 10.09 2.33 4.96
CA LEU A 114 8.97 1.37 4.97
C LEU A 114 8.74 0.78 3.57
N ALA A 115 8.75 1.61 2.53
CA ALA A 115 8.61 1.19 1.15
C ALA A 115 9.78 0.29 0.73
N GLN A 116 11.03 0.64 1.05
CA GLN A 116 12.19 -0.22 0.82
C GLN A 116 12.04 -1.60 1.47
N GLY A 117 11.54 -1.65 2.70
CA GLY A 117 11.27 -2.91 3.39
C GLY A 117 10.31 -3.81 2.62
N PHE A 118 9.21 -3.26 2.09
CA PHE A 118 8.24 -4.04 1.31
C PHE A 118 8.73 -4.34 -0.11
N LEU A 119 9.39 -3.40 -0.76
CA LEU A 119 9.84 -3.49 -2.16
C LEU A 119 11.17 -4.24 -2.33
N ARG A 120 11.73 -4.80 -1.25
CA ARG A 120 13.06 -5.44 -1.25
C ARG A 120 13.28 -6.50 -2.33
N GLU A 121 12.23 -7.23 -2.75
CA GLU A 121 12.32 -8.26 -3.79
C GLU A 121 12.32 -7.65 -5.21
N LEU A 122 11.87 -6.40 -5.36
CA LEU A 122 11.89 -5.64 -6.61
C LEU A 122 13.18 -4.86 -6.81
N GLU A 123 14.05 -4.82 -5.79
CA GLU A 123 15.35 -4.14 -5.79
C GLU A 123 15.33 -2.71 -6.36
N PRO A 124 14.41 -1.82 -5.93
CA PRO A 124 14.40 -0.44 -6.41
C PRO A 124 15.68 0.29 -5.98
N GLU A 125 16.22 1.13 -6.85
CA GLU A 125 17.35 1.98 -6.50
C GLU A 125 16.95 2.96 -5.38
N VAL A 126 17.75 2.99 -4.32
CA VAL A 126 17.49 3.87 -3.15
C VAL A 126 17.49 5.34 -3.56
N SER A 127 18.40 5.73 -4.46
CA SER A 127 18.46 7.07 -5.05
C SER A 127 17.16 7.46 -5.74
N ASP A 128 16.52 6.54 -6.47
CA ASP A 128 15.27 6.82 -7.19
C ASP A 128 14.11 7.04 -6.22
N LEU A 129 14.06 6.29 -5.11
CA LEU A 129 13.05 6.49 -4.08
C LEU A 129 13.19 7.85 -3.38
N HIS A 130 14.43 8.29 -3.10
CA HIS A 130 14.66 9.63 -2.56
C HIS A 130 14.37 10.73 -3.58
N ALA A 131 14.74 10.56 -4.85
CA ALA A 131 14.41 11.51 -5.91
C ALA A 131 12.89 11.66 -6.07
N LEU A 132 12.15 10.55 -5.98
CA LEU A 132 10.70 10.54 -5.97
C LEU A 132 10.13 11.29 -4.77
N GLN A 133 10.70 11.10 -3.57
CA GLN A 133 10.31 11.82 -2.36
C GLN A 133 10.44 13.33 -2.54
N GLU A 134 11.62 13.80 -2.96
CA GLU A 134 11.91 15.21 -3.17
C GLU A 134 10.95 15.80 -4.20
N ARG A 135 10.81 15.14 -5.36
CA ARG A 135 9.91 15.56 -6.43
C ARG A 135 8.45 15.63 -5.97
N TYR A 136 7.95 14.61 -5.28
CA TYR A 136 6.57 14.59 -4.78
C TYR A 136 6.32 15.72 -3.78
N ASN A 137 7.20 15.89 -2.79
CA ASN A 137 7.03 16.89 -1.75
C ASN A 137 7.10 18.31 -2.34
N ALA A 138 8.05 18.57 -3.25
CA ALA A 138 8.18 19.87 -3.92
C ALA A 138 6.94 20.22 -4.76
N LEU A 139 6.36 19.26 -5.49
CA LEU A 139 5.22 19.50 -6.36
C LEU A 139 3.90 19.73 -5.61
N PHE A 140 3.69 19.04 -4.50
CA PHE A 140 2.36 18.92 -3.90
C PHE A 140 2.21 19.46 -2.49
N LEU A 141 3.33 19.65 -1.80
CA LEU A 141 3.41 20.09 -0.42
C LEU A 141 4.55 21.11 -0.26
N PRO A 142 4.57 22.18 -1.09
CA PRO A 142 5.58 23.22 -0.93
C PRO A 142 5.49 23.82 0.47
N GLU A 143 6.63 24.10 1.09
CA GLU A 143 6.72 24.60 2.47
C GLU A 143 5.99 25.96 2.66
N ASP A 144 5.64 26.65 1.57
CA ASP A 144 5.01 27.97 1.55
C ASP A 144 3.47 27.97 1.69
N GLY A 145 2.87 26.87 2.13
CA GLY A 145 1.40 26.75 2.35
C GLY A 145 0.81 27.60 3.48
N VAL A 146 1.58 28.50 4.11
CA VAL A 146 1.04 29.49 5.07
C VAL A 146 0.77 30.80 4.34
N HIS A 147 -0.30 30.83 3.55
CA HIS A 147 -0.94 32.09 3.22
C HIS A 147 -1.66 32.61 4.46
N TRP A 148 -0.98 33.46 5.24
CA TRP A 148 -1.68 34.36 6.15
C TRP A 148 -2.64 35.21 5.32
N LEU A 149 -3.94 35.08 5.59
CA LEU A 149 -4.95 35.99 5.07
C LEU A 149 -4.65 37.38 5.66
N HIS A 150 -4.17 38.29 4.82
CA HIS A 150 -4.21 39.74 5.06
C HIS A 150 -5.50 40.31 4.48
#